data_AF-A0A401JE85-F1
#
_entry.id   AF-A0A401JE85-F1
#
_cell.length_a   1.000
_cell.length_b   1.000
_cell.length_c   1.000
_cell.angle_alpha   90.00
_cell.angle_beta   90.00
_cell.angle_gamma   90.00
#
_symmetry.space_group_name_H-M   'P 1'
#
loop_
_entity.id
_entity.type
_entity.pdbx_description
1 polymer ?
#
loop_
_entity_poly.entity_id
_entity_poly.type
_entity_poly.pdbx_seq_one_letter_code
_entity_poly.pdbx_strand_id
1 'polypeptide(L)'
;MMSDELKEPSMERRILRVMRKTLANVVKDATPRANMPSCLSDQTVEDIRHCFELISIREKELAETLNLDQAHPLYPDQERTAKRIIISKPVKPDPEKY
;
A
#
# COMPACT_ATOMS: atom_id res chain seq x y z
N MET A 1 -14.16 10.86 20.52
CA MET A 1 -13.16 9.82 20.80
C MET A 1 -12.87 8.88 19.62
N MET A 2 -13.65 8.87 18.52
CA MET A 2 -13.39 8.01 17.35
C MET A 2 -12.41 8.59 16.30
N SER A 3 -11.91 9.83 16.50
CA SER A 3 -11.09 10.53 15.49
C SER A 3 -9.59 10.27 15.62
N ASP A 4 -9.09 9.91 16.81
CA ASP A 4 -7.66 9.65 17.04
C ASP A 4 -7.23 8.26 16.58
N GLU A 5 -8.11 7.26 16.70
CA GLU A 5 -7.86 5.86 16.30
C GLU A 5 -7.61 5.66 14.81
N LEU A 6 -8.08 6.57 13.95
CA LEU A 6 -7.79 6.53 12.51
C LEU A 6 -6.49 7.27 12.14
N LYS A 7 -5.99 8.10 13.05
CA LYS A 7 -4.79 8.93 12.83
C LYS A 7 -3.51 8.15 13.14
N GLU A 8 -3.52 7.32 14.16
CA GLU A 8 -2.40 6.42 14.51
C GLU A 8 -2.03 5.42 13.39
N PRO A 9 -2.95 4.59 12.87
CA PRO A 9 -2.63 3.66 11.79
C PRO A 9 -2.23 4.38 10.50
N SER A 10 -2.71 5.61 10.30
CA SER A 10 -2.31 6.46 9.16
C SER A 10 -0.85 6.94 9.27
N MET A 11 -0.42 7.38 10.47
CA MET A 11 0.96 7.81 10.70
C MET A 11 1.93 6.64 10.72
N GLU A 12 1.57 5.54 11.39
CA GLU A 12 2.40 4.33 11.43
C GLU A 12 2.65 3.77 10.02
N ARG A 13 1.59 3.63 9.22
CA ARG A 13 1.71 3.22 7.80
C ARG A 13 2.59 4.17 6.98
N ARG A 14 2.54 5.47 7.25
CA ARG A 14 3.41 6.45 6.59
C ARG A 14 4.88 6.23 6.99
N ILE A 15 5.15 6.00 8.29
CA ILE A 15 6.50 5.71 8.79
C ILE A 15 7.04 4.44 8.13
N LEU A 16 6.28 3.34 8.15
CA LEU A 16 6.71 2.06 7.55
C LEU A 16 7.02 2.18 6.05
N ARG A 17 6.20 2.92 5.30
CA ARG A 17 6.46 3.21 3.88
C ARG A 17 7.77 3.97 3.67
N VAL A 18 8.02 4.99 4.49
CA VAL A 18 9.26 5.78 4.40
C VAL A 18 10.46 4.92 4.79
N MET A 19 10.37 4.16 5.89
CA MET A 19 11.42 3.26 6.36
C MET A 19 11.80 2.22 5.30
N ARG A 20 10.81 1.52 4.72
CA ARG A 20 11.06 0.55 3.63
C ARG A 20 11.78 1.22 2.45
N LYS A 21 11.30 2.38 2.01
CA LYS A 21 11.88 3.09 0.87
C LYS A 21 13.33 3.52 1.15
N THR A 22 13.58 4.07 2.33
CA THR A 22 14.91 4.52 2.73
C THR A 22 15.88 3.36 2.80
N LEU A 23 15.53 2.26 3.49
CA LEU A 23 16.37 1.06 3.55
C LEU A 23 16.62 0.47 2.16
N ALA A 24 15.61 0.43 1.29
CA ALA A 24 15.77 -0.08 -0.07
C ALA A 24 16.73 0.77 -0.91
N ASN A 25 16.71 2.10 -0.73
CA ASN A 25 17.68 2.99 -1.38
C ASN A 25 19.09 2.75 -0.83
N VAL A 26 19.25 2.63 0.49
CA VAL A 26 20.54 2.31 1.11
C VAL A 26 21.11 1.00 0.57
N VAL A 27 20.29 -0.05 0.48
CA VAL A 27 20.71 -1.33 -0.10
C VAL A 27 21.12 -1.17 -1.56
N LYS A 28 20.37 -0.42 -2.37
CA LYS A 28 20.73 -0.17 -3.78
C LYS A 28 22.05 0.57 -3.91
N ASP A 29 22.29 1.59 -3.08
CA ASP A 29 23.52 2.38 -3.10
C ASP A 29 24.72 1.59 -2.57
N ALA A 30 24.49 0.70 -1.61
CA ALA A 30 25.50 -0.17 -1.02
C ALA A 30 25.80 -1.43 -1.85
N THR A 31 24.89 -1.82 -2.75
CA THR A 31 25.07 -3.02 -3.57
C THR A 31 26.21 -2.79 -4.55
N PRO A 32 27.32 -3.55 -4.48
CA PRO A 32 28.45 -3.35 -5.36
C PRO A 32 28.07 -3.66 -6.81
N ARG A 33 28.73 -2.97 -7.76
CA ARG A 33 28.69 -3.38 -9.16
C ARG A 33 29.39 -4.73 -9.31
N ALA A 34 29.03 -5.49 -10.36
CA ALA A 34 29.60 -6.81 -10.61
C ALA A 34 31.13 -6.81 -10.48
N ASN A 35 31.67 -7.80 -9.77
CA ASN A 35 33.09 -7.97 -9.43
C ASN A 35 33.67 -6.97 -8.40
N MET A 36 32.84 -6.24 -7.64
CA MET A 36 33.28 -5.49 -6.47
C MET A 36 32.78 -6.14 -5.17
N PRO A 37 33.57 -6.11 -4.08
CA PRO A 37 33.12 -6.59 -2.77
C PRO A 37 32.01 -5.70 -2.18
N SER A 38 31.13 -6.27 -1.36
CA SER A 38 30.11 -5.53 -0.61
C SER A 38 30.75 -4.56 0.38
N CYS A 39 30.22 -3.34 0.49
CA CYS A 39 30.64 -2.38 1.52
C CYS A 39 30.01 -2.66 2.89
N LEU A 40 28.97 -3.49 2.96
CA LEU A 40 28.32 -3.93 4.19
C LEU A 40 28.80 -5.32 4.60
N SER A 41 28.94 -5.55 5.90
CA SER A 41 29.19 -6.88 6.45
C SER A 41 27.99 -7.79 6.25
N ASP A 42 28.23 -9.10 6.16
CA ASP A 42 27.16 -10.10 6.01
C ASP A 42 26.11 -10.00 7.13
N GLN A 43 26.55 -9.75 8.36
CA GLN A 43 25.66 -9.52 9.51
C GLN A 43 24.74 -8.31 9.27
N THR A 44 25.29 -7.19 8.80
CA THR A 44 24.48 -5.97 8.52
C THR A 44 23.45 -6.24 7.44
N VAL A 45 23.82 -7.02 6.41
CA VAL A 45 22.89 -7.40 5.34
C VAL A 45 21.75 -8.25 5.91
N GLU A 46 22.05 -9.18 6.81
CA GLU A 46 21.03 -10.01 7.47
C GLU A 46 20.10 -9.18 8.36
N ASP A 47 20.66 -8.26 9.15
CA ASP A 47 19.86 -7.36 9.99
C ASP A 47 18.89 -6.51 9.14
N ILE A 48 19.32 -6.08 7.96
CA ILE A 48 18.46 -5.35 7.02
C ILE A 48 17.34 -6.25 6.46
N ARG A 49 17.62 -7.51 6.14
CA ARG A 49 16.58 -8.47 5.70
C ARG A 49 15.54 -8.67 6.79
N HIS A 50 15.99 -8.88 8.02
CA HIS A 50 15.11 -9.02 9.18
C HIS A 50 14.23 -7.78 9.37
N CYS A 51 14.80 -6.57 9.22
CA CYS A 51 14.02 -5.34 9.27
C CYS A 51 12.92 -5.29 8.20
N PHE A 52 13.22 -5.71 6.96
CA PHE A 52 12.21 -5.77 5.89
C PHE A 52 11.10 -6.78 6.18
N GLU A 53 11.42 -7.91 6.81
CA GLU A 53 10.44 -8.91 7.23
C GLU A 53 9.48 -8.34 8.26
N LEU A 54 9.98 -7.75 9.36
CA LEU A 54 9.16 -7.12 10.40
C LEU A 54 8.29 -6.00 9.85
N ILE A 55 8.86 -5.16 8.98
CA ILE A 55 8.13 -4.10 8.29
C ILE A 55 6.98 -4.66 7.45
N SER A 56 7.20 -5.78 6.73
CA SER A 56 6.19 -6.44 5.88
C SER A 56 5.09 -7.11 6.69
N ILE A 57 5.40 -7.67 7.85
CA ILE A 57 4.41 -8.22 8.78
C ILE A 57 3.51 -7.09 9.29
N ARG A 58 4.12 -5.99 9.77
CA ARG A 58 3.37 -4.88 10.37
C ARG A 58 2.50 -4.12 9.37
N GLU A 59 3.09 -3.71 8.25
CA GLU A 59 2.57 -4.11 6.95
C GLU A 59 1.10 -4.52 6.80
N LYS A 60 1.00 -5.85 6.78
CA LYS A 60 -0.19 -6.65 6.60
C LYS A 60 -1.17 -6.48 7.75
N GLU A 61 -0.70 -6.46 9.00
CA GLU A 61 -1.57 -6.25 10.18
C GLU A 61 -2.35 -4.92 10.09
N LEU A 62 -1.70 -3.84 9.65
CA LEU A 62 -2.35 -2.55 9.43
C LEU A 62 -3.34 -2.60 8.26
N ALA A 63 -3.04 -3.34 7.19
CA ALA A 63 -3.93 -3.49 6.04
C ALA A 63 -5.19 -4.31 6.40
N GLU A 64 -5.05 -5.38 7.18
CA GLU A 64 -6.14 -6.21 7.70
C GLU A 64 -7.05 -5.37 8.61
N THR A 65 -6.48 -4.60 9.54
CA THR A 65 -7.25 -3.72 10.44
C THR A 65 -8.08 -2.69 9.67
N LEU A 66 -7.55 -2.16 8.57
CA LEU A 66 -8.24 -1.18 7.72
C LEU A 66 -9.14 -1.83 6.64
N ASN A 67 -9.26 -3.16 6.62
CA ASN A 67 -9.95 -3.93 5.56
C ASN A 67 -9.48 -3.58 4.14
N LEU A 68 -8.23 -3.14 3.98
CA LEU A 68 -7.64 -2.76 2.68
C LEU A 68 -7.11 -3.97 1.90
N ASP A 69 -6.98 -5.12 2.55
CA ASP A 69 -6.47 -6.37 1.96
C ASP A 69 -7.43 -7.01 0.93
N GLN A 70 -8.64 -6.47 0.77
CA GLN A 70 -9.67 -7.02 -0.11
C GLN A 70 -9.51 -6.63 -1.59
N ALA A 71 -8.56 -5.75 -1.95
CA ALA A 71 -8.37 -5.26 -3.31
C ALA A 71 -7.39 -6.12 -4.11
N HIS A 72 -7.72 -7.38 -4.33
CA HIS A 72 -6.98 -8.21 -5.29
C HIS A 72 -7.33 -7.79 -6.73
N PRO A 73 -6.33 -7.72 -7.64
CA PRO A 73 -6.60 -7.54 -9.06
C PRO A 73 -7.58 -8.60 -9.56
N LEU A 74 -8.69 -8.17 -10.16
CA LEU A 74 -9.64 -9.06 -10.80
C LEU A 74 -9.07 -9.50 -12.15
N TYR A 75 -9.14 -10.79 -12.45
CA TYR A 75 -8.79 -11.27 -13.78
C TYR A 75 -9.80 -10.75 -14.83
N PRO A 76 -9.39 -10.59 -16.10
CA PRO A 76 -10.28 -10.08 -17.15
C PRO A 76 -11.56 -10.91 -17.37
N ASP A 77 -11.50 -12.21 -17.07
CA ASP A 77 -12.59 -13.18 -17.16
C ASP A 77 -13.42 -13.30 -15.87
N GLN A 78 -13.01 -12.64 -14.78
CA GLN A 78 -13.69 -12.72 -13.50
C GLN A 78 -14.97 -11.89 -13.50
N GLU A 79 -16.09 -12.52 -13.16
CA GLU A 79 -17.39 -11.85 -13.05
C GLU A 79 -17.35 -10.82 -11.90
N ARG A 80 -17.71 -9.57 -12.21
CA ARG A 80 -17.74 -8.49 -11.22
C ARG A 80 -19.00 -8.62 -10.35
N THR A 81 -18.84 -8.82 -9.05
CA THR A 81 -19.94 -8.81 -8.07
C THR A 81 -20.61 -7.43 -7.93
N ALA A 82 -19.96 -6.36 -8.42
CA ALA A 82 -20.50 -5.00 -8.35
C ALA A 82 -21.64 -4.78 -9.36
N LYS A 83 -22.84 -4.54 -8.84
CA LYS A 83 -24.05 -4.25 -9.62
C LYS A 83 -23.90 -2.90 -10.35
N ARG A 84 -23.74 -2.93 -11.68
CA ARG A 84 -23.66 -1.73 -12.53
C ARG A 84 -25.00 -0.98 -12.46
N ILE A 85 -25.03 0.19 -11.82
CA ILE A 85 -26.15 1.13 -11.89
C ILE A 85 -25.97 2.05 -13.10
N ILE A 86 -26.96 2.06 -14.00
CA ILE A 86 -27.03 3.00 -15.11
C ILE A 86 -27.62 4.29 -14.56
N ILE A 87 -26.82 5.36 -14.52
CA ILE A 87 -27.33 6.70 -14.20
C ILE A 87 -27.93 7.25 -15.49
N SER A 88 -29.25 7.21 -15.61
CA SER A 88 -29.98 7.89 -16.68
C SER A 88 -29.87 9.41 -16.50
N LYS A 89 -29.69 10.15 -17.59
CA LYS A 89 -29.70 11.61 -17.59
C LYS A 89 -31.03 12.11 -17.01
N PRO A 90 -31.04 13.08 -16.08
CA PRO A 90 -32.28 13.66 -15.61
C PRO A 90 -33.01 14.32 -16.80
N VAL A 91 -34.28 13.98 -16.98
CA VAL A 91 -35.17 14.67 -17.92
C VAL A 91 -35.33 16.10 -17.43
N LYS A 92 -35.03 17.09 -18.30
CA LYS A 92 -35.31 18.49 -17.99
C LYS A 92 -36.84 18.68 -18.01
N PRO A 93 -37.44 19.33 -17.00
CA PRO A 93 -38.86 19.62 -17.01
C PRO A 93 -39.21 20.56 -18.17
N ASP A 94 -40.31 20.26 -18.84
CA ASP A 94 -40.82 20.98 -20.00
C ASP A 94 -41.31 22.39 -19.59
N PRO A 95 -40.82 23.48 -20.21
CA PRO A 95 -41.19 24.84 -19.80
C PRO A 95 -42.63 25.24 -20.12
N GLU A 96 -43.43 24.42 -20.81
CA GLU A 96 -44.80 24.77 -21.23
C GLU A 96 -45.91 24.34 -20.25
N LYS A 97 -45.59 24.11 -18.98
CA LYS A 97 -46.58 23.73 -17.94
C LYS A 97 -46.72 24.71 -16.76
N TYR A 98 -46.51 26.00 -17.01
CA TYR A 98 -46.93 27.07 -16.08
C TYR A 98 -47.94 28.01 -16.73
#